data_AF-A0A2V7MMJ5-F1
#
_entry.id   AF-A0A2V7MMJ5-F1
#
_cell.length_a   1.000
_cell.length_b   1.000
_cell.length_c   1.000
_cell.angle_alpha   90.00
_cell.angle_beta   90.00
_cell.angle_gamma   90.00
#
_symmetry.space_group_name_H-M   'P 1'
#
loop_
_entity.id
_entity.type
_entity.pdbx_description
1 polymer ?
#
loop_
_entity_poly.entity_id
_entity_poly.type
_entity_poly.pdbx_seq_one_letter_code
_entity_poly.pdbx_strand_id
1 'polypeptide(L)'
;MSPRVALRLDARVIYTPQSNSTFTEKATHFVGSAGFSFFQSGGTPSADADRDGVSDKKDACPDTPLGATVDGRGCPSDADGDAVLNGIDACPNTPSGATVD
;
A
#
# COMPACT_ATOMS: atom_id res chain seq x y z
N MET A 1 16.29 0.85 5.57
CA MET A 1 15.03 0.61 6.31
C MET A 1 15.23 -0.65 7.13
N SER A 2 15.04 -0.59 8.45
CA SER A 2 15.32 -1.74 9.33
C SER A 2 14.00 -2.38 9.78
N PRO A 3 13.84 -3.71 9.64
CA PRO A 3 12.67 -4.40 10.15
C PRO A 3 12.60 -4.23 11.68
N ARG A 4 11.37 -4.13 12.20
CA ARG A 4 11.14 -4.13 13.64
C ARG A 4 10.48 -5.45 14.02
N VAL A 5 10.89 -5.98 15.16
CA VAL A 5 10.30 -7.19 15.73
C VAL A 5 9.75 -6.84 17.11
N ALA A 6 8.60 -7.44 17.46
CA ALA A 6 8.08 -7.38 18.81
C ALA A 6 7.77 -8.78 19.32
N LEU A 7 8.08 -9.00 20.59
CA LEU A 7 7.69 -10.17 21.34
C LEU A 7 6.69 -9.73 22.41
N ARG A 8 5.56 -10.42 22.51
CA ARG A 8 4.58 -10.23 23.58
C ARG A 8 4.43 -11.54 24.34
N LEU A 9 4.56 -11.47 25.65
CA LEU A 9 4.30 -12.59 26.55
C LEU A 9 3.18 -12.15 27.51
N ASP A 10 2.13 -12.95 27.63
CA ASP A 10 1.03 -12.75 28.58
C ASP A 10 0.82 -14.07 29.33
N ALA A 11 0.78 -13.99 30.65
CA ALA A 11 0.55 -15.12 31.53
C ALA A 11 -0.53 -14.74 32.54
N ARG A 12 -1.50 -15.63 32.75
CA ARG A 12 -2.66 -15.43 33.61
C ARG A 12 -2.90 -16.67 34.45
N VAL A 13 -3.26 -16.42 35.71
CA VAL A 13 -3.74 -17.45 36.63
C VAL A 13 -5.19 -17.16 36.92
N ILE A 14 -6.08 -18.11 36.66
CA ILE A 14 -7.51 -18.00 36.92
C ILE A 14 -7.83 -18.99 38.03
N TYR A 15 -8.19 -18.48 39.20
CA TYR A 15 -8.63 -19.27 40.33
C TYR A 15 -10.15 -19.30 40.39
N THR A 16 -10.72 -20.49 40.27
CA THR A 16 -12.17 -20.70 40.28
C THR A 16 -12.53 -21.48 41.56
N PRO A 17 -12.98 -20.80 42.63
CA PRO A 17 -13.18 -21.42 43.94
C PRO A 17 -14.41 -22.33 44.02
N GLN A 18 -15.31 -22.29 43.02
CA GLN A 18 -16.50 -23.13 42.94
C GLN A 18 -16.75 -23.49 41.47
N SER A 19 -16.54 -24.76 41.12
CA SER A 19 -16.93 -25.32 39.82
C SER A 19 -18.19 -26.16 39.97
N ASN A 20 -19.17 -25.98 39.08
CA ASN A 20 -20.43 -26.74 39.07
C ASN A 20 -20.21 -28.13 38.43
N SER A 21 -19.22 -28.88 38.93
CA SER A 21 -18.75 -30.14 38.37
C SER A 21 -18.76 -31.24 39.43
N THR A 22 -19.28 -32.42 39.08
CA THR A 22 -19.50 -33.56 40.00
C THR A 22 -18.21 -34.20 40.54
N PHE A 23 -17.03 -33.85 39.97
CA PHE A 23 -15.76 -34.52 40.25
C PHE A 23 -14.67 -33.61 40.87
N THR A 24 -14.88 -32.29 40.95
CA THR A 24 -13.92 -31.34 41.55
C THR A 24 -14.61 -30.01 41.83
N GLU A 25 -14.49 -29.51 43.07
CA GLU A 25 -15.11 -28.25 43.52
C GLU A 25 -14.22 -27.01 43.33
N LYS A 26 -12.92 -27.18 43.07
CA LYS A 26 -11.94 -26.09 42.92
C LYS A 26 -11.07 -26.30 41.70
N ALA A 27 -10.97 -25.30 40.83
CA ALA A 27 -10.13 -25.35 39.64
C ALA A 27 -9.16 -24.15 39.61
N THR A 28 -7.93 -24.40 39.18
CA THR A 28 -6.93 -23.36 38.90
C THR A 28 -6.46 -23.53 37.46
N HIS A 29 -6.64 -22.51 36.64
CA HIS A 29 -6.19 -22.51 35.25
C HIS A 29 -4.97 -21.59 35.09
N PHE A 30 -3.97 -22.10 34.40
CA PHE A 30 -2.81 -21.32 33.97
C PHE A 30 -2.92 -21.10 32.47
N VAL A 31 -3.02 -19.86 32.05
CA VAL A 31 -3.14 -19.46 30.65
C VAL A 31 -1.89 -18.70 30.28
N GLY A 32 -1.19 -19.15 29.24
CA GLY A 32 -0.02 -18.48 28.69
C GLY A 32 -0.23 -18.19 27.21
N SER A 33 0.20 -17.02 26.75
CA SER A 33 0.27 -16.69 25.33
C SER A 33 1.59 -16.01 25.00
N ALA A 34 2.16 -16.40 23.87
CA ALA A 34 3.33 -15.79 23.29
C ALA A 34 2.97 -15.31 21.88
N GLY A 35 3.24 -14.05 21.59
CA GLY A 35 3.04 -13.43 20.30
C GLY A 35 4.36 -12.93 19.73
N PHE A 36 4.61 -13.24 18.46
CA PHE A 36 5.72 -12.68 17.71
C PHE A 36 5.16 -11.84 16.56
N SER A 37 5.57 -10.58 16.49
CA SER A 37 5.16 -9.67 15.43
C SER A 37 6.39 -9.26 14.63
N PHE A 38 6.35 -9.54 13.33
CA PHE A 38 7.31 -9.03 12.37
C PHE A 38 6.68 -7.84 11.64
N PHE A 39 7.23 -6.65 11.88
CA PHE A 39 6.83 -5.47 11.14
C PHE A 39 7.74 -5.37 9.93
N GLN A 40 7.29 -5.96 8.83
CA GLN A 40 7.79 -5.57 7.53
C GLN A 40 7.39 -4.12 7.36
N SER A 41 8.33 -3.21 7.62
CA SER A 41 8.22 -1.83 7.22
C SER A 41 8.11 -1.84 5.71
N GLY A 42 6.89 -2.00 5.19
CA GLY A 42 6.57 -1.61 3.83
C GLY A 42 7.06 -0.18 3.72
N GLY A 43 8.01 0.06 2.83
CA GLY A 43 8.55 1.40 2.64
C GLY A 43 7.37 2.36 2.50
N THR A 44 7.50 3.57 3.03
CA THR A 44 6.59 4.64 2.63
C THR A 44 6.60 4.62 1.10
N PRO A 45 5.43 4.48 0.43
CA PRO A 45 5.40 4.65 -1.02
C PRO A 45 6.17 5.94 -1.31
N SER A 46 7.15 5.84 -2.19
CA SER A 46 7.89 7.01 -2.63
C SER A 46 6.87 8.06 -3.07
N ALA A 47 7.09 9.30 -2.64
CA ALA A 47 6.25 10.40 -3.08
C ALA A 47 6.17 10.41 -4.61
N ASP A 48 4.96 10.62 -5.08
CA ASP A 48 4.52 10.63 -6.47
C ASP A 48 3.47 11.74 -6.50
N ALA A 49 3.92 12.94 -6.88
CA ALA A 49 3.20 14.20 -6.73
C ALA A 49 2.06 14.34 -7.75
N ASP A 50 2.30 13.92 -8.99
CA ASP A 50 1.36 13.97 -10.11
C ASP A 50 0.57 12.67 -10.29
N ARG A 51 0.97 11.60 -9.59
CA ARG A 51 0.27 10.30 -9.52
C ARG A 51 0.25 9.55 -10.84
N ASP A 52 1.33 9.69 -11.60
CA ASP A 52 1.53 8.99 -12.87
C ASP A 52 2.05 7.54 -12.67
N GLY A 53 2.38 7.16 -11.43
CA GLY A 53 2.92 5.85 -11.06
C GLY A 53 4.45 5.77 -11.02
N VAL A 54 5.13 6.88 -11.27
CA VAL A 54 6.58 7.05 -11.17
C VAL A 54 6.90 7.92 -9.96
N SER A 55 7.83 7.47 -9.12
CA SER A 55 8.22 8.26 -7.95
C SER A 55 8.88 9.57 -8.35
N ASP A 56 8.66 10.67 -7.62
CA ASP A 56 9.28 12.00 -7.84
C ASP A 56 10.81 11.95 -8.03
N LYS A 57 11.48 10.96 -7.42
CA LYS A 57 12.94 10.78 -7.52
C LYS A 57 13.42 10.22 -8.86
N LYS A 58 12.51 9.60 -9.60
CA LYS A 58 12.75 8.94 -10.90
C LYS A 58 11.97 9.61 -12.03
N ASP A 59 11.04 10.47 -11.66
CA ASP A 59 10.22 11.22 -12.59
C ASP A 59 11.01 12.42 -13.14
N ALA A 60 11.08 12.49 -14.46
CA ALA A 60 11.70 13.55 -15.23
C ALA A 60 10.69 14.61 -15.68
N CYS A 61 9.39 14.35 -15.54
CA CYS A 61 8.26 15.15 -16.00
C CYS A 61 7.22 15.34 -14.86
N PRO A 62 7.53 16.18 -13.84
CA PRO A 62 6.78 16.32 -12.58
C PRO A 62 5.36 16.92 -12.65
N ASP A 63 4.83 17.10 -13.86
CA ASP A 63 3.53 17.72 -14.14
C ASP A 63 2.76 16.87 -15.17
N THR A 64 2.83 15.55 -15.07
CA THR A 64 2.10 14.67 -15.98
C THR A 64 0.60 14.73 -15.68
N PRO A 65 -0.27 14.94 -16.69
CA PRO A 65 -1.70 14.89 -16.47
C PRO A 65 -2.16 13.50 -16.05
N LEU A 66 -3.04 13.45 -15.05
CA LEU A 66 -3.67 12.23 -14.56
C LEU A 66 -4.32 11.43 -15.69
N GLY A 67 -3.90 10.17 -15.84
CA GLY A 67 -4.40 9.26 -16.88
C GLY A 67 -3.56 9.24 -18.16
N ALA A 68 -2.58 10.14 -18.30
CA ALA A 68 -1.62 10.04 -19.40
C ALA A 68 -0.74 8.80 -19.22
N THR A 69 -0.42 8.16 -20.34
CA THR A 69 0.49 7.02 -20.38
C THR A 69 1.92 7.54 -20.38
N VAL A 70 2.66 7.23 -19.32
CA VAL A 70 4.05 7.64 -19.13
C VAL A 70 5.05 6.52 -19.42
N ASP A 71 6.27 6.91 -19.80
CA ASP A 71 7.41 6.01 -19.90
C ASP A 71 7.99 5.67 -18.51
N GLY A 72 9.04 4.84 -18.47
CA GLY A 72 9.70 4.48 -17.20
C GLY A 72 10.39 5.65 -16.47
N ARG A 73 10.36 6.86 -17.02
CA ARG A 73 10.88 8.10 -16.45
C ARG A 73 9.77 9.10 -16.12
N GLY A 74 8.50 8.72 -16.20
CA GLY A 74 7.35 9.58 -15.90
C GLY A 74 6.98 10.56 -17.02
N CYS A 75 7.61 10.45 -18.20
CA CYS A 75 7.31 11.39 -19.28
C CYS A 75 6.23 10.84 -20.22
N PRO A 76 5.16 11.61 -20.50
CA PRO A 76 4.13 11.21 -21.44
C PRO A 76 4.60 11.40 -22.88
N SER A 77 3.92 10.73 -23.80
CA SER A 77 4.15 10.85 -25.24
C SER A 77 2.84 11.20 -25.94
N ASP A 78 2.95 11.87 -27.08
CA ASP A 78 1.86 12.16 -28.00
C ASP A 78 2.20 11.42 -29.31
N ALA A 79 1.38 10.44 -29.69
CA ALA A 79 1.67 9.57 -30.83
C ALA A 79 1.29 10.18 -32.18
N ASP A 80 0.24 11.00 -32.24
CA ASP A 80 -0.30 11.57 -33.47
C ASP A 80 -0.09 13.09 -33.59
N GLY A 81 0.46 13.72 -32.56
CA GLY A 81 0.96 15.09 -32.59
C GLY A 81 -0.17 16.11 -32.62
N ASP A 82 -1.30 15.80 -32.02
CA ASP A 82 -2.47 16.68 -31.92
C ASP A 82 -2.53 17.47 -30.59
N ALA A 83 -1.48 17.36 -29.78
CA ALA A 83 -1.34 17.95 -28.45
C ALA A 83 -2.21 17.29 -27.36
N VAL A 84 -2.81 16.14 -27.63
CA VAL A 84 -3.41 15.25 -26.62
C VAL A 84 -2.44 14.14 -26.30
N LEU A 85 -2.13 13.97 -25.01
CA LEU A 85 -1.19 12.94 -24.59
C LEU A 85 -1.84 11.55 -24.69
N ASN A 86 -1.02 10.57 -25.06
CA ASN A 86 -1.43 9.17 -25.07
C ASN A 86 -2.01 8.79 -23.70
N GLY A 87 -3.09 8.01 -23.67
CA GLY A 87 -3.76 7.58 -22.43
C GLY A 87 -4.93 8.48 -22.00
N ILE A 88 -4.86 9.79 -22.28
CA ILE A 88 -6.02 10.70 -22.21
C ILE A 88 -6.63 10.96 -23.59
N ASP A 89 -5.91 10.61 -24.65
CA ASP A 89 -6.43 10.63 -26.01
C ASP A 89 -7.47 9.51 -26.25
N ALA A 90 -8.69 9.94 -26.58
CA ALA A 90 -9.80 9.06 -26.92
C ALA A 90 -9.80 8.64 -28.39
N CYS A 91 -9.05 9.35 -29.24
CA CYS A 91 -9.05 9.26 -30.69
C CYS A 91 -7.64 9.01 -31.24
N PRO A 92 -6.98 7.88 -30.90
CA PRO A 92 -5.66 7.59 -31.43
C PRO A 92 -5.73 7.59 -32.96
N ASN A 93 -4.94 8.46 -33.63
CA ASN A 93 -4.89 8.77 -35.07
C ASN A 93 -5.62 10.06 -35.51
N THR A 94 -5.76 11.07 -34.67
CA THR A 94 -6.21 12.39 -35.10
C THR A 94 -5.14 13.02 -36.03
N PRO A 95 -5.51 13.81 -37.05
CA PRO A 95 -4.53 14.55 -37.83
C PRO A 95 -3.73 15.50 -36.92
N SER A 96 -2.40 15.58 -37.12
CA SER A 96 -1.56 16.48 -36.33
C SER A 96 -2.11 17.92 -36.33
N GLY A 97 -2.23 18.51 -35.14
CA GLY A 97 -2.81 19.83 -34.91
C GLY A 97 -4.35 19.88 -34.94
N ALA A 98 -5.03 18.75 -34.81
CA ALA A 98 -6.48 18.73 -34.59
C ALA A 98 -6.84 19.51 -33.33
N THR A 99 -7.88 20.34 -33.43
CA THR A 99 -8.34 21.15 -32.30
C THR A 99 -9.24 20.31 -31.41
N VAL A 100 -8.86 20.17 -30.14
CA VAL A 100 -9.73 19.67 -29.08
C VAL A 100 -10.63 20.82 -28.62
N ASP A 101 -11.95 20.63 -28.71
CA ASP A 101 -13.01 21.52 -28.18
C ASP A 101 -13.34 21.13 -26.73
#